data_AF-A0A7S2Y420-F1
#
_entry.id   AF-A0A7S2Y420-F1
#
_cell.length_a   1.000
_cell.length_b   1.000
_cell.length_c   1.000
_cell.angle_alpha   90.00
_cell.angle_beta   90.00
_cell.angle_gamma   90.00
#
_symmetry.space_group_name_H-M   'P 1'
#
loop_
_entity.id
_entity.type
_entity.pdbx_description
1 polymer ?
#
loop_
_entity_poly.entity_id
_entity_poly.type
_entity_poly.pdbx_seq_one_letter_code
_entity_poly.pdbx_strand_id
1 'polypeptide(L)'
;NDKDNFLEADVRTWGGVMAAWASSGRTDAPERIQQLMKRLEEMKQAQDLVGEFATSTYNQLLSAYSNQHTVQAAQLAEDLFHWMEGQSDEKLHPNSDSCLSVVLAWSHAGKPERSEQFLRRVYDREKR
;
A
#
# COMPACT_ATOMS: atom_id res chain seq x y z
N ASN A 1 -7.72 -18.98 -27.95
CA ASN A 1 -6.79 -19.74 -27.10
C ASN A 1 -6.46 -18.82 -25.94
N ASP A 2 -7.32 -18.85 -24.92
CA ASP A 2 -7.41 -17.92 -23.80
C ASP A 2 -6.24 -18.05 -22.82
N LYS A 3 -5.10 -17.43 -23.14
CA LYS A 3 -3.95 -17.37 -22.22
C LYS A 3 -3.62 -15.97 -21.71
N ASP A 4 -4.35 -14.93 -22.14
CA ASP A 4 -3.94 -13.55 -21.92
C ASP A 4 -4.58 -12.83 -20.71
N ASN A 5 -5.36 -13.50 -19.85
CA ASN A 5 -6.12 -12.79 -18.81
C ASN A 5 -5.89 -13.25 -17.36
N PHE A 6 -5.02 -14.23 -17.11
CA PHE A 6 -4.72 -14.71 -15.75
C PHE A 6 -3.49 -14.04 -15.12
N LEU A 7 -2.55 -13.53 -15.92
CA LEU A 7 -1.33 -12.88 -15.42
C LEU A 7 -1.58 -11.42 -14.98
N GLU A 8 -2.52 -10.72 -15.62
CA GLU A 8 -2.96 -9.39 -15.17
C GLU A 8 -3.68 -9.41 -13.80
N ALA A 9 -4.08 -10.61 -13.36
CA ALA A 9 -4.66 -10.83 -12.05
C ALA A 9 -3.60 -10.73 -10.92
N ASP A 10 -2.30 -10.77 -11.19
CA ASP A 10 -1.29 -10.89 -10.13
C ASP A 10 -1.07 -9.63 -9.29
N VAL A 11 -1.53 -8.47 -9.71
CA VAL A 11 -1.30 -7.24 -8.95
C VAL A 11 -2.59 -6.79 -8.26
N ARG A 12 -3.67 -6.71 -9.04
CA ARG A 12 -4.98 -6.30 -8.53
C ARG A 12 -5.59 -7.34 -7.60
N THR A 13 -5.40 -8.63 -7.86
CA THR A 13 -5.95 -9.68 -6.99
C THR A 13 -5.24 -9.69 -5.65
N TRP A 14 -3.91 -9.51 -5.64
CA TRP A 14 -3.17 -9.42 -4.39
C TRP A 14 -3.49 -8.15 -3.61
N GLY A 15 -3.66 -7.02 -4.30
CA GLY A 15 -4.20 -5.80 -3.71
C GLY A 15 -5.58 -6.02 -3.07
N GLY A 16 -6.47 -6.73 -3.77
CA GLY A 16 -7.79 -7.11 -3.26
C GLY A 16 -7.73 -8.04 -2.06
N VAL A 17 -6.83 -9.05 -2.06
CA VAL A 17 -6.63 -9.96 -0.93
C VAL A 17 -6.09 -9.21 0.29
N MET A 18 -5.10 -8.33 0.11
CA MET A 18 -4.56 -7.50 1.20
C MET A 18 -5.60 -6.52 1.74
N ALA A 19 -6.43 -5.93 0.87
CA ALA A 19 -7.55 -5.10 1.29
C ALA A 19 -8.60 -5.90 2.08
N ALA A 20 -8.92 -7.12 1.64
CA ALA A 20 -9.83 -8.03 2.33
C ALA A 20 -9.30 -8.40 3.72
N TRP A 21 -8.00 -8.72 3.84
CA TRP A 21 -7.36 -8.95 5.14
C TRP A 21 -7.45 -7.72 6.05
N ALA A 22 -7.13 -6.52 5.56
CA ALA A 22 -7.25 -5.30 6.37
C ALA A 22 -8.68 -5.03 6.83
N SER A 23 -9.67 -5.30 5.97
CA SER A 23 -11.08 -5.11 6.29
C SER A 23 -11.66 -6.20 7.21
N SER A 24 -10.93 -7.30 7.42
CA SER A 24 -11.40 -8.44 8.22
C SER A 24 -11.47 -8.15 9.73
N GLY A 25 -10.84 -7.07 10.20
CA GLY A 25 -10.76 -6.73 11.62
C GLY A 25 -10.00 -7.76 12.48
N ARG A 26 -9.35 -8.74 11.84
CA ARG A 26 -8.60 -9.79 12.54
C ARG A 26 -7.28 -9.24 13.06
N THR A 27 -6.85 -9.74 14.22
CA THR A 27 -5.57 -9.35 14.83
C THR A 27 -4.36 -9.81 14.02
N ASP A 28 -4.49 -10.90 13.24
CA ASP A 28 -3.44 -11.44 12.37
C ASP A 28 -3.42 -10.79 10.97
N ALA A 29 -4.36 -9.90 10.66
CA ALA A 29 -4.43 -9.25 9.35
C ALA A 29 -3.14 -8.49 8.97
N PRO A 30 -2.51 -7.70 9.86
CA PRO A 30 -1.25 -7.01 9.52
C PRO A 30 -0.13 -7.97 9.14
N GLU A 31 0.03 -9.06 9.89
CA GLU A 31 1.07 -10.07 9.65
C GLU A 31 0.81 -10.80 8.33
N ARG A 32 -0.45 -11.10 8.02
CA ARG A 32 -0.84 -11.68 6.72
C ARG A 32 -0.52 -10.74 5.58
N ILE A 33 -0.84 -9.45 5.71
CA ILE A 33 -0.53 -8.45 4.68
C ILE A 33 0.98 -8.37 4.45
N GLN A 34 1.78 -8.33 5.51
CA GLN A 34 3.25 -8.32 5.39
C GLN A 34 3.80 -9.58 4.72
N GLN A 35 3.27 -10.76 5.05
CA GLN A 35 3.65 -12.02 4.38
C GLN A 35 3.31 -12.01 2.89
N LEU A 36 2.13 -11.47 2.53
CA LEU A 36 1.72 -11.34 1.13
C LEU A 36 2.63 -10.36 0.37
N MET A 37 3.03 -9.25 1.00
CA MET A 37 3.98 -8.29 0.43
C MET A 37 5.36 -8.90 0.20
N LYS A 38 5.90 -9.62 1.19
CA LYS A 38 7.17 -10.31 1.05
C LYS A 38 7.15 -11.33 -0.10
N ARG A 39 6.04 -12.05 -0.24
CA ARG A 39 5.86 -13.02 -1.32
C ARG A 39 5.81 -12.34 -2.70
N LEU A 40 5.16 -11.18 -2.82
CA LEU A 40 5.17 -10.39 -4.05
C LEU A 40 6.60 -9.93 -4.42
N GLU A 41 7.39 -9.55 -3.43
CA GLU A 41 8.78 -9.14 -3.63
C GLU A 41 9.67 -10.31 -4.06
N GLU A 42 9.53 -11.48 -3.42
CA GLU A 42 10.22 -12.72 -3.80
C GLU A 42 9.88 -13.13 -5.24
N MET A 43 8.61 -13.02 -5.64
CA MET A 43 8.18 -13.32 -7.00
C MET A 43 8.68 -12.27 -8.02
N LYS A 44 8.81 -10.98 -7.63
CA LYS A 44 9.46 -9.95 -8.46
C LYS A 44 10.94 -10.29 -8.68
N GLN A 45 11.66 -10.72 -7.64
CA GLN A 45 13.07 -11.11 -7.73
C GLN A 45 13.28 -12.35 -8.60
N ALA A 46 12.34 -13.30 -8.58
CA ALA A 46 12.40 -14.51 -9.39
C ALA A 46 12.13 -14.29 -10.90
N GLN A 47 11.77 -13.06 -11.32
CA GLN A 47 11.25 -12.74 -12.68
C GLN A 47 10.01 -13.57 -13.08
N ASP A 48 9.38 -14.26 -12.14
CA ASP A 48 8.16 -15.06 -12.36
C ASP A 48 6.91 -14.19 -12.56
N LEU A 49 7.00 -12.89 -12.23
CA LEU A 49 5.94 -11.92 -12.45
C LEU A 49 6.16 -11.14 -13.75
N VAL A 50 5.22 -11.30 -14.68
CA VAL A 50 5.10 -10.49 -15.90
C VAL A 50 4.42 -9.16 -15.53
N GLY A 51 5.13 -8.29 -14.82
CA GLY A 51 4.61 -6.98 -14.45
C GLY A 51 5.60 -6.18 -13.62
N GLU A 52 5.99 -5.01 -14.10
CA GLU A 52 6.72 -4.06 -13.26
C GLU A 52 5.80 -3.61 -12.12
N PHE A 53 6.01 -4.14 -10.91
CA PHE A 53 5.45 -3.52 -9.71
C PHE A 53 6.02 -2.11 -9.63
N ALA A 54 5.15 -1.14 -9.86
CA ALA A 54 5.45 0.29 -9.79
C ALA A 54 4.67 0.91 -8.63
N THR A 55 4.97 2.18 -8.34
CA THR A 55 4.22 3.03 -7.39
C THR A 55 2.70 2.91 -7.57
N SER A 56 2.21 2.75 -8.80
CA SER A 56 0.77 2.62 -9.12
C SER A 56 0.08 1.40 -8.49
N THR A 57 0.81 0.30 -8.28
CA THR A 57 0.30 -0.89 -7.60
C THR A 57 0.03 -0.60 -6.13
N TYR A 58 1.04 -0.04 -5.46
CA TYR A 58 0.96 0.24 -4.04
C TYR A 58 -0.01 1.39 -3.76
N ASN A 59 -0.15 2.33 -4.69
CA ASN A 59 -1.18 3.36 -4.63
C ASN A 59 -2.61 2.80 -4.66
N GLN A 60 -2.86 1.71 -5.41
CA GLN A 60 -4.16 1.04 -5.36
C GLN A 60 -4.42 0.44 -3.97
N LEU A 61 -3.40 -0.11 -3.33
CA LEU A 61 -3.51 -0.68 -1.99
C LEU A 61 -3.68 0.40 -0.91
N LEU A 62 -2.94 1.50 -1.01
CA LEU A 62 -3.10 2.69 -0.16
C LEU A 62 -4.51 3.28 -0.29
N SER A 63 -5.01 3.41 -1.52
CA SER A 63 -6.37 3.86 -1.78
C SER A 63 -7.41 2.90 -1.18
N ALA A 64 -7.20 1.58 -1.31
CA ALA A 64 -8.06 0.60 -0.69
C ALA A 64 -8.10 0.74 0.84
N TYR A 65 -6.95 0.94 1.50
CA TYR A 65 -6.90 1.21 2.95
C TYR A 65 -7.60 2.52 3.32
N SER A 66 -7.46 3.57 2.50
CA SER A 66 -8.10 4.86 2.76
C SER A 66 -9.63 4.78 2.80
N ASN A 67 -10.22 3.82 2.09
CA ASN A 67 -11.67 3.62 2.01
C ASN A 67 -12.23 2.71 3.12
N GLN A 68 -11.43 2.26 4.08
CA GLN A 68 -11.92 1.36 5.14
C GLN A 68 -12.42 2.07 6.38
N HIS A 69 -12.15 3.38 6.54
CA HIS A 69 -12.59 4.19 7.68
C HIS A 69 -12.20 3.63 9.07
N THR A 70 -11.15 2.82 9.15
CA THR A 70 -10.65 2.25 10.41
C THR A 70 -9.25 2.76 10.74
N VAL A 71 -8.95 2.87 12.03
CA VAL A 71 -7.61 3.24 12.52
C VAL A 71 -6.57 2.21 12.10
N GLN A 72 -6.94 0.93 12.08
CA GLN A 72 -6.06 -0.15 11.65
C GLN A 72 -5.66 0.01 10.17
N ALA A 73 -6.62 0.29 9.28
CA ALA A 73 -6.32 0.51 7.88
C ALA A 73 -5.49 1.78 7.66
N ALA A 74 -5.74 2.85 8.41
CA ALA A 74 -4.91 4.05 8.35
C ALA A 74 -3.46 3.81 8.79
N GLN A 75 -3.27 3.00 9.84
CA GLN A 75 -1.93 2.59 10.27
C GLN A 75 -1.23 1.74 9.19
N LEU A 76 -1.93 0.77 8.59
CA LEU A 76 -1.39 -0.04 7.50
C LEU A 76 -1.03 0.81 6.27
N ALA A 77 -1.80 1.86 5.98
CA ALA A 77 -1.49 2.80 4.90
C ALA A 77 -0.20 3.58 5.20
N GLU A 78 -0.03 4.09 6.42
CA GLU A 78 1.20 4.78 6.85
C GLU A 78 2.41 3.83 6.83
N ASP A 79 2.25 2.60 7.32
CA ASP A 79 3.32 1.58 7.32
C ASP A 79 3.75 1.22 5.89
N LEU A 80 2.79 1.06 4.98
CA LEU A 80 3.06 0.82 3.57
C LEU A 80 3.80 2.01 2.92
N PHE A 81 3.37 3.23 3.19
CA PHE A 81 4.05 4.42 2.67
C PHE A 81 5.52 4.46 3.12
N HIS A 82 5.79 4.18 4.39
CA HIS A 82 7.17 4.12 4.91
C HIS A 82 7.97 2.97 4.32
N TRP A 83 7.34 1.82 4.09
CA TRP A 83 7.99 0.72 3.39
C TRP A 83 8.38 1.13 1.95
N MET A 84 7.51 1.87 1.24
CA MET A 84 7.79 2.40 -0.10
C MET A 84 8.95 3.41 -0.08
N GLU A 85 9.03 4.29 0.93
CA GLU A 85 10.17 5.22 1.11
C GLU A 85 11.49 4.47 1.30
N GLY A 86 11.45 3.30 1.94
CA GLY A 86 12.63 2.48 2.22
C GLY A 86 13.14 1.64 1.03
N GLN A 87 12.47 1.67 -0.12
CA GLN A 87 12.85 0.87 -1.28
C GLN A 87 14.04 1.50 -2.03
N SER A 88 14.97 0.65 -2.48
CA SER A 88 16.10 1.08 -3.32
C SER A 88 15.68 1.41 -4.76
N ASP A 89 14.54 0.89 -5.21
CA ASP A 89 13.99 1.09 -6.56
C ASP A 89 13.15 2.37 -6.59
N GLU A 90 13.61 3.40 -7.30
CA GLU A 90 12.90 4.68 -7.43
C GLU A 90 11.50 4.50 -8.05
N LYS A 91 11.28 3.45 -8.85
CA LYS A 91 9.95 3.14 -9.40
C LYS A 91 8.94 2.70 -8.34
N LEU A 92 9.39 2.43 -7.11
CA LEU A 92 8.57 2.07 -5.96
C LEU A 92 8.38 3.22 -4.97
N HIS A 93 9.11 4.33 -5.15
CA HIS A 93 9.02 5.45 -4.24
C HIS A 93 7.61 6.03 -4.21
N PRO A 94 7.13 6.47 -3.03
CA PRO A 94 5.81 7.06 -2.91
C PRO A 94 5.78 8.41 -3.62
N ASN A 95 4.61 8.75 -4.13
CA ASN A 95 4.35 10.02 -4.80
C ASN A 95 3.22 10.79 -4.09
N SER A 96 2.78 11.89 -4.70
CA SER A 96 1.71 12.72 -4.15
C SER A 96 0.40 11.96 -3.93
N ASP A 97 0.06 11.00 -4.80
CA ASP A 97 -1.14 10.15 -4.64
C ASP A 97 -1.00 9.17 -3.47
N SER A 98 0.21 8.64 -3.25
CA SER A 98 0.52 7.81 -2.09
C SER A 98 0.30 8.61 -0.80
N CYS A 99 0.82 9.84 -0.75
CA CYS A 99 0.69 10.73 0.39
C CYS A 99 -0.77 11.09 0.66
N LEU A 100 -1.52 11.48 -0.39
CA LEU A 100 -2.94 11.80 -0.30
C LEU A 100 -3.73 10.63 0.28
N SER A 101 -3.43 9.40 -0.16
CA SER A 101 -4.13 8.20 0.30
C SER A 101 -3.94 7.95 1.81
N VAL A 102 -2.75 8.19 2.36
CA VAL A 102 -2.49 8.08 3.82
C VAL A 102 -3.19 9.19 4.60
N VAL A 103 -3.14 10.42 4.09
CA VAL A 103 -3.85 11.57 4.68
C VAL A 103 -5.36 11.30 4.76
N LEU A 104 -5.95 10.81 3.66
CA LEU A 104 -7.35 10.42 3.60
C LEU A 104 -7.65 9.25 4.53
N ALA A 105 -6.79 8.24 4.62
CA ALA A 105 -6.98 7.12 5.53
C ALA A 105 -7.10 7.57 6.99
N TRP A 106 -6.20 8.44 7.46
CA TRP A 106 -6.27 9.01 8.81
C TRP A 106 -7.48 9.92 9.01
N SER A 107 -7.84 10.71 7.99
CA SER A 107 -9.04 11.55 8.01
C SER A 107 -10.32 10.70 8.16
N HIS A 108 -10.48 9.68 7.33
CA HIS A 108 -11.62 8.76 7.33
C HIS A 108 -11.70 7.91 8.60
N ALA A 109 -10.56 7.58 9.22
CA ALA A 109 -10.49 6.92 10.52
C ALA A 109 -10.86 7.84 11.70
N GLY A 110 -11.20 9.12 11.45
CA GLY A 110 -11.54 10.09 12.48
C GLY A 110 -10.33 10.53 13.31
N LYS A 111 -9.14 10.56 12.71
CA LYS A 111 -7.87 10.96 13.35
C LYS A 111 -7.21 12.13 12.59
N PRO A 112 -7.85 13.31 12.53
CA PRO A 112 -7.32 14.45 11.78
C PRO A 112 -5.97 14.94 12.31
N GLU A 113 -5.68 14.81 13.60
CA GLU A 113 -4.39 15.22 14.19
C GLU A 113 -3.24 14.36 13.65
N ARG A 114 -3.48 13.05 13.47
CA ARG A 114 -2.53 12.13 12.83
C ARG A 114 -2.35 12.45 11.35
N SER A 115 -3.45 12.77 10.66
CA SER A 115 -3.43 13.19 9.26
C SER A 115 -2.55 14.42 9.05
N GLU A 116 -2.73 15.46 9.88
CA GLU A 116 -1.91 16.67 9.85
C GLU A 116 -0.44 16.39 10.21
N GLN A 117 -0.21 15.60 11.25
CA GLN A 117 1.15 15.25 11.68
C GLN A 117 1.90 14.50 10.58
N PHE A 118 1.24 13.56 9.90
CA PHE A 118 1.82 12.82 8.77
C PHE A 118 2.19 13.78 7.64
N LEU A 119 1.26 14.63 7.20
CA LEU A 119 1.50 15.56 6.10
C LEU A 119 2.65 16.52 6.38
N ARG A 120 2.72 17.08 7.61
CA ARG A 120 3.83 17.94 8.03
C ARG A 120 5.18 17.22 7.96
N ARG A 121 5.25 15.97 8.43
CA ARG A 121 6.48 15.17 8.38
C ARG A 121 6.96 14.93 6.96
N VAL A 122 6.05 14.59 6.04
CA VAL A 122 6.40 14.37 4.62
C VAL A 122 6.90 15.68 4.00
N TYR A 123 6.20 16.78 4.24
CA TYR A 123 6.58 18.09 3.70
C TYR A 123 7.93 18.62 4.21
N ASP A 124 8.21 18.43 5.50
CA ASP A 124 9.49 18.84 6.10
C ASP A 124 10.68 18.03 5.57
N ARG A 125 10.44 16.79 5.08
CA ARG A 125 11.47 15.95 4.46
C ARG A 125 11.80 16.38 3.05
N GLU A 126 10.79 16.74 2.24
CA GLU A 126 11.02 17.19 0.85
C GLU A 126 11.78 18.54 0.76
N LYS A 127 11.79 19.33 1.85
CA LYS A 127 12.55 20.59 1.92
C LYS A 127 14.00 20.45 2.35
N ARG A 128 14.45 19.26 2.74
CA ARG A 128 15.84 19.01 3.15
C ARG A 128 16.68 18.49 2.00
#